data_AF-A0A7S1IBE3-F1
#
_entry.id   AF-A0A7S1IBE3-F1
#
_cell.length_a   1.000
_cell.length_b   1.000
_cell.length_c   1.000
_cell.angle_alpha   90.00
_cell.angle_beta   90.00
_cell.angle_gamma   90.00
#
_symmetry.space_group_name_H-M   'P 1'
#
loop_
_entity.id
_entity.type
_entity.pdbx_description
1 polymer ?
#
loop_
_entity_poly.entity_id
_entity_poly.type
_entity_poly.pdbx_seq_one_letter_code
_entity_poly.pdbx_strand_id
1 'polypeptide(L)'
;FFKRLAGQIKSVKGGGPYVMFGDGQLAACKPISERDLASFMVECVENKDLENKVLPIGGPGEAMTALEQGNMLFDILGKKPFFIKVPVAIMDGVIGVLDVLKQFNKDLVDAAEFGRIGKYYATESMLVYDEKAGVYLPGSETPSYGNDTLEDFFKKAVQEGGLEGQELGDAAVWGQD
;
A
#
# COMPACT_ATOMS: atom_id res chain seq x y z
N PHE A 1 -2.70 2.32 3.67
CA PHE A 1 -2.51 2.11 5.12
C PHE A 1 -1.05 1.99 5.45
N PHE A 2 -0.61 2.63 6.52
CA PHE A 2 0.79 2.58 6.97
C PHE A 2 1.29 1.15 7.20
N LYS A 3 0.51 0.30 7.89
CA LYS A 3 0.86 -1.10 8.14
C LYS A 3 1.27 -1.88 6.90
N ARG A 4 0.52 -1.74 5.81
CA ARG A 4 0.81 -2.43 4.54
C ARG A 4 2.15 -1.98 3.94
N LEU A 5 2.51 -0.71 4.13
CA LEU A 5 3.74 -0.14 3.60
C LEU A 5 4.97 -0.46 4.47
N ALA A 6 4.76 -0.76 5.75
CA ALA A 6 5.84 -1.13 6.66
C ALA A 6 6.29 -2.59 6.58
N GLY A 7 5.65 -3.42 5.73
CA GLY A 7 6.01 -4.84 5.58
C GLY A 7 7.47 -5.09 5.17
N GLN A 8 8.16 -4.09 4.61
CA GLN A 8 9.55 -4.22 4.17
C GLN A 8 10.58 -3.67 5.17
N ILE A 9 10.16 -3.05 6.28
CA ILE A 9 11.07 -2.45 7.26
C ILE A 9 12.06 -3.47 7.83
N LYS A 10 11.58 -4.66 8.25
CA LYS A 10 12.44 -5.72 8.82
C LYS A 10 13.51 -6.16 7.82
N SER A 11 13.12 -6.41 6.57
CA SER A 11 14.02 -6.81 5.48
C SER A 11 15.09 -5.75 5.22
N VAL A 12 14.67 -4.50 4.97
CA VAL A 12 15.59 -3.40 4.62
C VAL A 12 16.51 -3.04 5.79
N LYS A 13 15.99 -3.05 7.03
CA LYS A 13 16.79 -2.86 8.24
C LYS A 13 17.89 -3.92 8.36
N GLY A 14 17.55 -5.18 8.04
CA GLY A 14 18.49 -6.31 7.96
C GLY A 14 19.50 -6.25 6.80
N GLY A 15 19.40 -5.24 5.92
CA GLY A 15 20.26 -5.10 4.74
C GLY A 15 19.73 -5.78 3.48
N GLY A 16 18.51 -6.32 3.53
CA GLY A 16 17.79 -6.82 2.37
C GLY A 16 17.32 -5.71 1.42
N PRO A 17 16.89 -6.06 0.21
CA PRO A 17 16.37 -5.12 -0.76
C PRO A 17 14.95 -4.66 -0.43
N TYR A 18 14.57 -3.50 -0.97
CA TYR A 18 13.18 -3.10 -1.12
C TYR A 18 12.65 -3.65 -2.45
N VAL A 19 11.62 -4.50 -2.38
CA VAL A 19 10.99 -5.14 -3.52
C VAL A 19 9.84 -4.27 -4.01
N MET A 20 9.81 -3.99 -5.30
CA MET A 20 8.75 -3.21 -5.94
C MET A 20 8.42 -3.77 -7.33
N PHE A 21 7.20 -3.50 -7.81
CA PHE A 21 6.79 -3.89 -9.15
C PHE A 21 7.18 -2.84 -10.19
N GLY A 22 7.58 -3.31 -11.37
CA GLY A 22 8.03 -2.43 -12.46
C GLY A 22 9.21 -1.55 -12.06
N ASP A 23 9.11 -0.26 -12.35
CA ASP A 23 10.08 0.75 -11.93
C ASP A 23 9.76 1.39 -10.57
N GLY A 24 8.69 0.94 -9.92
CA GLY A 24 8.20 1.48 -8.66
C GLY A 24 7.33 2.73 -8.79
N GLN A 25 7.02 3.19 -10.01
CA GLN A 25 6.24 4.41 -10.30
C GLN A 25 4.85 4.10 -10.90
N LEU A 26 4.49 2.83 -11.04
CA LEU A 26 3.24 2.40 -11.67
C LEU A 26 1.98 2.87 -10.92
N ALA A 27 2.06 2.96 -9.60
CA ALA A 27 0.96 3.35 -8.75
C ALA A 27 1.45 4.28 -7.65
N ALA A 28 0.59 5.24 -7.28
CA ALA A 28 0.78 6.13 -6.14
C ALA A 28 -0.43 6.06 -5.20
N CYS A 29 -0.21 6.36 -3.92
CA CYS A 29 -1.28 6.54 -2.96
C CYS A 29 -0.95 7.65 -1.97
N LYS A 30 -1.96 8.16 -1.28
CA LYS A 30 -1.78 9.04 -0.10
C LYS A 30 -1.97 8.20 1.17
N PRO A 31 -0.89 7.66 1.76
CA PRO A 31 -1.00 6.73 2.86
C PRO A 31 -1.61 7.43 4.07
N ILE A 32 -2.63 6.83 4.67
CA ILE A 32 -3.28 7.30 5.89
C ILE A 32 -3.01 6.33 7.05
N SER A 33 -2.88 6.86 8.27
CA SER A 33 -2.79 6.05 9.49
C SER A 33 -4.15 5.46 9.86
N GLU A 34 -4.16 4.36 10.61
CA GLU A 34 -5.39 3.80 11.14
C GLU A 34 -6.14 4.77 12.06
N ARG A 35 -5.40 5.57 12.84
CA ARG A 35 -5.97 6.57 13.75
C ARG A 35 -6.69 7.68 12.99
N ASP A 36 -6.03 8.23 11.97
CA ASP A 36 -6.58 9.32 11.18
C ASP A 36 -7.78 8.83 10.36
N LEU A 37 -7.71 7.62 9.78
CA LEU A 37 -8.88 7.05 9.11
C LEU A 37 -10.04 6.81 10.10
N ALA A 38 -9.77 6.24 11.28
CA ALA A 38 -10.82 6.00 12.27
C ALA A 38 -11.51 7.30 12.69
N SER A 39 -10.74 8.39 12.87
CA SER A 39 -11.28 9.70 13.19
C SER A 39 -12.16 10.25 12.06
N PHE A 40 -11.70 10.12 10.81
CA PHE A 40 -12.52 10.50 9.64
C PHE A 40 -13.82 9.70 9.55
N MET A 41 -13.78 8.39 9.83
CA MET A 41 -14.98 7.54 9.83
C MET A 41 -15.97 7.96 10.91
N VAL A 42 -15.51 8.31 12.12
CA VAL A 42 -16.38 8.83 13.19
C VAL A 42 -17.02 10.15 12.76
N GLU A 43 -16.26 11.05 12.16
CA GLU A 43 -16.76 12.32 11.64
C GLU A 43 -17.84 12.13 10.56
N CYS A 44 -17.67 11.14 9.67
CA CYS A 44 -18.67 10.77 8.66
C CYS A 44 -20.00 10.30 9.27
N VAL A 45 -19.97 9.70 10.46
CA VAL A 45 -21.18 9.25 11.18
C VAL A 45 -21.87 10.42 11.89
N GLU A 46 -21.12 11.37 12.41
CA GLU A 46 -21.66 12.50 13.18
C GLU A 46 -22.10 13.68 12.32
N ASN A 47 -21.50 13.84 11.14
CA ASN A 47 -21.77 14.96 10.25
C ASN A 47 -22.76 14.61 9.14
N LYS A 48 -23.98 15.13 9.25
CA LYS A 48 -25.05 14.96 8.24
C LYS A 48 -24.66 15.44 6.84
N ASP A 49 -23.75 16.40 6.73
CA ASP A 49 -23.30 16.89 5.43
C ASP A 49 -22.44 15.86 4.68
N LEU A 50 -21.98 14.79 5.34
CA LEU A 50 -21.18 13.72 4.76
C LEU A 50 -22.02 12.48 4.38
N GLU A 51 -23.30 12.44 4.77
CA GLU A 51 -24.19 11.31 4.52
C GLU A 51 -24.42 11.04 3.01
N ASN A 52 -24.48 9.77 2.64
CA ASN A 52 -24.79 9.29 1.28
C ASN A 52 -23.88 9.86 0.18
N LYS A 53 -22.58 10.04 0.49
CA LYS A 53 -21.57 10.54 -0.45
C LYS A 53 -20.43 9.55 -0.64
N VAL A 54 -19.82 9.61 -1.82
CA VAL A 54 -18.48 9.04 -2.05
C VAL A 54 -17.47 10.08 -1.58
N LEU A 55 -16.59 9.68 -0.66
CA LEU A 55 -15.64 10.57 -0.01
C LEU A 55 -14.22 10.08 -0.28
N PRO A 56 -13.57 10.54 -1.37
CA PRO A 56 -12.16 10.25 -1.58
C PRO A 56 -11.33 10.85 -0.44
N ILE A 57 -10.41 10.07 0.09
CA ILE A 57 -9.61 10.47 1.24
C ILE A 57 -8.23 9.82 1.20
N GLY A 58 -7.22 10.57 1.61
CA GLY A 58 -5.87 10.10 1.82
C GLY A 58 -5.28 10.72 3.08
N GLY A 59 -4.08 10.28 3.47
CA GLY A 59 -3.38 10.90 4.59
C GLY A 59 -2.77 12.26 4.23
N PRO A 60 -2.08 12.89 5.20
CA PRO A 60 -1.40 14.15 4.98
C PRO A 60 -0.20 13.98 4.04
N GLY A 61 0.14 15.05 3.33
CA GLY A 61 1.28 15.11 2.42
C GLY A 61 0.95 14.73 0.97
N GLU A 62 2.00 14.60 0.17
CA GLU A 62 1.90 14.27 -1.25
C GLU A 62 1.60 12.77 -1.47
N ALA A 63 1.08 12.45 -2.65
CA ALA A 63 0.97 11.06 -3.08
C ALA A 63 2.37 10.46 -3.24
N MET A 64 2.55 9.21 -2.81
CA MET A 64 3.82 8.52 -2.83
C MET A 64 3.72 7.21 -3.62
N THR A 65 4.68 7.02 -4.50
CA THR A 65 4.96 5.80 -5.25
C THR A 65 5.75 4.79 -4.41
N ALA A 66 5.81 3.53 -4.85
CA ALA A 66 6.62 2.50 -4.16
C ALA A 66 8.11 2.86 -4.15
N LEU A 67 8.61 3.52 -5.20
CA LEU A 67 9.98 4.01 -5.29
C LEU A 67 10.27 5.08 -4.21
N GLU A 68 9.38 6.05 -4.06
CA GLU A 68 9.52 7.12 -3.05
C GLU A 68 9.45 6.57 -1.62
N GLN A 69 8.51 5.66 -1.37
CA GLN A 69 8.39 4.99 -0.07
C GLN A 69 9.66 4.19 0.29
N GLY A 70 10.23 3.49 -0.68
CA GLY A 70 11.47 2.75 -0.48
C GLY A 70 12.67 3.67 -0.23
N ASN A 71 12.82 4.76 -1.00
CA ASN A 71 13.86 5.76 -0.76
C ASN A 71 13.75 6.38 0.63
N MET A 72 12.54 6.78 1.04
CA MET A 72 12.28 7.28 2.39
C MET A 72 12.74 6.30 3.47
N LEU A 73 12.44 5.00 3.30
CA LEU A 73 12.88 3.97 4.24
C LEU A 73 14.42 3.81 4.28
N PHE A 74 15.08 3.84 3.13
CA PHE A 74 16.54 3.81 3.06
C PHE A 74 17.19 5.02 3.74
N ASP A 75 16.63 6.21 3.53
CA ASP A 75 17.10 7.46 4.13
C ASP A 75 16.96 7.43 5.65
N ILE A 76 15.79 6.99 6.17
CA ILE A 76 15.56 6.81 7.61
C ILE A 76 16.57 5.83 8.22
N LEU A 77 16.93 4.77 7.51
CA LEU A 77 17.88 3.75 7.95
C LEU A 77 19.36 4.14 7.74
N GLY A 78 19.65 5.26 7.07
CA GLY A 78 21.00 5.66 6.70
C GLY A 78 21.70 4.64 5.77
N LYS A 79 20.94 3.95 4.91
CA LYS A 79 21.44 2.92 4.00
C LYS A 79 21.39 3.41 2.55
N LYS A 80 22.29 2.91 1.72
CA LYS A 80 22.22 3.15 0.27
C LYS A 80 20.99 2.43 -0.32
N PRO A 81 20.24 3.06 -1.25
CA PRO A 81 19.09 2.40 -1.85
C PRO A 81 19.46 1.10 -2.58
N PHE A 82 18.72 0.04 -2.28
CA PHE A 82 18.89 -1.28 -2.88
C PHE A 82 17.52 -1.87 -3.26
N PHE A 83 17.19 -1.82 -4.54
CA PHE A 83 15.87 -2.20 -5.05
C PHE A 83 15.90 -3.51 -5.84
N ILE A 84 14.88 -4.35 -5.66
CA ILE A 84 14.51 -5.42 -6.59
C ILE A 84 13.25 -5.01 -7.34
N LYS A 85 13.35 -5.03 -8.67
CA LYS A 85 12.25 -4.73 -9.59
C LYS A 85 11.63 -6.04 -10.08
N VAL A 86 10.37 -6.26 -9.75
CA VAL A 86 9.61 -7.45 -10.15
C VAL A 86 8.73 -7.08 -11.35
N PRO A 87 8.87 -7.76 -12.50
CA PRO A 87 7.96 -7.54 -13.64
C PRO A 87 6.51 -7.88 -13.26
N VAL A 88 5.57 -7.00 -13.61
CA VAL A 88 4.13 -7.23 -13.39
C VAL A 88 3.65 -8.51 -14.09
N ALA A 89 4.25 -8.86 -15.23
CA ALA A 89 3.94 -10.08 -15.97
C ALA A 89 4.14 -11.38 -15.15
N ILE A 90 4.94 -11.35 -14.06
CA ILE A 90 5.04 -12.50 -13.16
C ILE A 90 3.70 -12.74 -12.45
N MET A 91 3.00 -11.69 -12.02
CA MET A 91 1.66 -11.82 -11.45
C MET A 91 0.68 -12.35 -12.49
N ASP A 92 0.76 -11.91 -13.74
CA ASP A 92 -0.08 -12.43 -14.83
C ASP A 92 0.13 -13.93 -15.05
N GLY A 93 1.38 -14.39 -15.04
CA GLY A 93 1.71 -15.81 -15.13
C GLY A 93 1.15 -16.62 -13.96
N VAL A 94 1.34 -16.14 -12.72
CA VAL A 94 0.82 -16.82 -11.52
C VAL A 94 -0.71 -16.87 -11.54
N ILE A 95 -1.38 -15.76 -11.82
CA ILE A 95 -2.85 -15.69 -11.91
C ILE A 95 -3.35 -16.63 -13.01
N GLY A 96 -2.71 -16.65 -14.18
CA GLY A 96 -3.09 -17.52 -15.29
C GLY A 96 -2.96 -19.01 -14.96
N VAL A 97 -1.88 -19.42 -14.30
CA VAL A 97 -1.71 -20.81 -13.83
C VAL A 97 -2.77 -21.17 -12.79
N LEU A 98 -3.02 -20.29 -11.81
CA LEU A 98 -4.06 -20.51 -10.80
C LEU A 98 -5.45 -20.59 -11.43
N ASP A 99 -5.72 -19.82 -12.48
CA ASP A 99 -6.99 -19.85 -13.21
C ASP A 99 -7.25 -21.16 -13.97
N VAL A 100 -6.21 -21.81 -14.46
CA VAL A 100 -6.32 -23.15 -15.05
C VAL A 100 -6.54 -24.18 -13.94
N LEU A 101 -5.77 -24.10 -12.86
CA LEU A 101 -5.81 -25.09 -11.78
C LEU A 101 -7.08 -25.00 -10.92
N LYS A 102 -7.69 -23.82 -10.79
CA LYS A 102 -8.93 -23.67 -10.00
C LYS A 102 -10.12 -24.43 -10.58
N GLN A 103 -10.08 -24.79 -11.87
CA GLN A 103 -11.08 -25.67 -12.49
C GLN A 103 -11.08 -27.07 -11.86
N PHE A 104 -9.96 -27.48 -11.26
CA PHE A 104 -9.76 -28.78 -10.63
C PHE A 104 -9.78 -28.72 -9.10
N ASN A 105 -9.48 -27.55 -8.50
CA ASN A 105 -9.54 -27.33 -7.07
C ASN A 105 -10.13 -25.95 -6.74
N LYS A 106 -11.32 -25.93 -6.11
CA LYS A 106 -12.01 -24.69 -5.73
C LYS A 106 -11.25 -23.88 -4.68
N ASP A 107 -10.37 -24.50 -3.90
CA ASP A 107 -9.55 -23.80 -2.90
C ASP A 107 -8.49 -22.89 -3.55
N LEU A 108 -8.25 -23.03 -4.86
CA LEU A 108 -7.35 -22.16 -5.62
C LEU A 108 -8.04 -20.90 -6.19
N VAL A 109 -9.36 -20.78 -6.03
CA VAL A 109 -10.09 -19.56 -6.42
C VAL A 109 -9.59 -18.38 -5.60
N ASP A 110 -9.51 -18.55 -4.28
CA ASP A 110 -9.06 -17.51 -3.35
C ASP A 110 -7.62 -17.07 -3.63
N ALA A 111 -6.73 -18.02 -3.97
CA ALA A 111 -5.36 -17.72 -4.34
C ALA A 111 -5.28 -16.90 -5.65
N ALA A 112 -6.10 -17.21 -6.64
CA ALA A 112 -6.16 -16.47 -7.90
C ALA A 112 -6.70 -15.04 -7.67
N GLU A 113 -7.72 -14.90 -6.83
CA GLU A 113 -8.28 -13.59 -6.44
C GLU A 113 -7.28 -12.77 -5.64
N PHE A 114 -6.57 -13.38 -4.68
CA PHE A 114 -5.50 -12.73 -3.95
C PHE A 114 -4.39 -12.23 -4.89
N GLY A 115 -4.00 -13.03 -5.89
CA GLY A 115 -3.05 -12.61 -6.92
C GLY A 115 -3.53 -11.39 -7.71
N ARG A 116 -4.81 -11.34 -8.10
CA ARG A 116 -5.40 -10.19 -8.79
C ARG A 116 -5.44 -8.94 -7.93
N ILE A 117 -5.79 -9.08 -6.65
CA ILE A 117 -5.78 -7.97 -5.69
C ILE A 117 -4.34 -7.44 -5.55
N GLY A 118 -3.36 -8.33 -5.39
CA GLY A 118 -1.95 -7.94 -5.33
C GLY A 118 -1.51 -7.18 -6.58
N LYS A 119 -1.90 -7.66 -7.77
CA LYS A 119 -1.63 -6.97 -9.04
C LYS A 119 -2.29 -5.59 -9.08
N TYR A 120 -3.55 -5.50 -8.70
CA TYR A 120 -4.30 -4.25 -8.65
C TYR A 120 -3.57 -3.20 -7.79
N TYR A 121 -3.16 -3.54 -6.57
CA TYR A 121 -2.39 -2.64 -5.71
C TYR A 121 -1.00 -2.27 -6.26
N ALA A 122 -0.42 -3.12 -7.12
CA ALA A 122 0.88 -2.86 -7.73
C ALA A 122 0.79 -1.93 -8.97
N THR A 123 -0.37 -1.83 -9.61
CA THR A 123 -0.53 -1.12 -10.90
C THR A 123 -1.56 0.00 -10.89
N GLU A 124 -2.46 0.02 -9.92
CA GLU A 124 -3.55 0.99 -9.83
C GLU A 124 -3.32 1.95 -8.67
N SER A 125 -3.45 3.25 -8.96
CA SER A 125 -3.27 4.28 -7.94
C SER A 125 -4.47 4.35 -7.01
N MET A 126 -4.24 4.69 -5.74
CA MET A 126 -5.30 4.89 -4.75
C MET A 126 -5.55 6.39 -4.59
N LEU A 127 -5.83 7.03 -5.73
CA LEU A 127 -6.08 8.47 -5.85
C LEU A 127 -7.46 8.69 -6.47
N VAL A 128 -7.95 9.92 -6.46
CA VAL A 128 -9.20 10.27 -7.15
C VAL A 128 -9.11 9.88 -8.62
N TYR A 129 -10.12 9.16 -9.10
CA TYR A 129 -10.22 8.71 -10.48
C TYR A 129 -11.26 9.54 -11.24
N ASP A 130 -10.87 10.07 -12.40
CA ASP A 130 -11.81 10.69 -13.33
C ASP A 130 -12.34 9.63 -14.30
N GLU A 131 -13.58 9.19 -14.07
CA GLU A 131 -14.24 8.18 -14.90
C GLU A 131 -14.42 8.61 -16.36
N LYS A 132 -14.55 9.91 -16.63
CA LYS A 132 -14.73 10.41 -18.00
C LYS A 132 -13.43 10.39 -18.77
N ALA A 133 -12.34 10.76 -18.10
CA ALA A 133 -11.01 10.78 -18.70
C ALA A 133 -10.32 9.40 -18.66
N GLY A 134 -10.79 8.49 -17.80
CA GLY A 134 -10.24 7.16 -17.63
C GLY A 134 -8.88 7.15 -16.93
N VAL A 135 -8.58 8.17 -16.11
CA VAL A 135 -7.26 8.36 -15.49
C VAL A 135 -7.38 8.77 -14.03
N TYR A 136 -6.36 8.43 -13.23
CA TYR A 136 -6.20 9.01 -11.90
C TYR A 136 -5.77 10.47 -12.02
N LEU A 137 -6.40 11.32 -11.22
CA LEU A 137 -6.03 12.71 -11.08
C LEU A 137 -4.72 12.84 -10.27
N PRO A 138 -4.00 13.97 -10.39
CA PRO A 138 -2.84 14.25 -9.55
C PRO A 138 -3.15 14.09 -8.05
N GLY A 139 -2.14 13.73 -7.26
CA GLY A 139 -2.30 13.50 -5.82
C GLY A 139 -2.90 14.69 -5.06
N SER A 140 -2.69 15.91 -5.54
CA SER A 140 -3.28 17.14 -4.99
C SER A 140 -4.82 17.16 -5.03
N GLU A 141 -5.43 16.44 -5.98
CA GLU A 141 -6.89 16.34 -6.10
C GLU A 141 -7.49 15.34 -5.11
N THR A 142 -6.67 14.51 -4.46
CA THR A 142 -7.12 13.58 -3.42
C THR A 142 -7.07 14.27 -2.05
N PRO A 143 -8.22 14.51 -1.39
CA PRO A 143 -8.25 15.21 -0.10
C PRO A 143 -7.37 14.54 0.96
N SER A 144 -6.72 15.35 1.78
CA SER A 144 -5.94 14.89 2.93
C SER A 144 -6.74 14.99 4.22
N TYR A 145 -6.55 14.04 5.12
CA TYR A 145 -7.08 14.07 6.48
C TYR A 145 -6.02 13.68 7.50
N GLY A 146 -6.12 14.29 8.68
CA GLY A 146 -5.26 13.97 9.81
C GLY A 146 -3.87 14.61 9.73
N ASN A 147 -2.97 14.13 10.60
CA ASN A 147 -1.64 14.71 10.78
C ASN A 147 -0.53 13.65 10.90
N ASP A 148 -0.87 12.36 11.00
CA ASP A 148 0.12 11.30 11.08
C ASP A 148 0.78 11.12 9.70
N THR A 149 2.12 11.22 9.62
CA THR A 149 2.87 11.03 8.37
C THR A 149 3.46 9.62 8.27
N LEU A 150 3.64 9.12 7.03
CA LEU A 150 4.30 7.83 6.81
C LEU A 150 5.75 7.85 7.30
N GLU A 151 6.43 8.99 7.15
CA GLU A 151 7.82 9.16 7.57
C GLU A 151 7.96 9.01 9.09
N ASP A 152 7.10 9.68 9.86
CA ASP A 152 7.11 9.56 11.32
C ASP A 152 6.78 8.14 11.77
N PHE A 153 5.83 7.50 11.09
CA PHE A 153 5.51 6.10 11.32
C PHE A 153 6.71 5.18 11.05
N PHE A 154 7.41 5.36 9.93
CA PHE A 154 8.62 4.58 9.62
C PHE A 154 9.75 4.83 10.62
N LYS A 155 10.01 6.10 11.00
CA LYS A 155 11.00 6.43 12.04
C LYS A 155 10.70 5.70 13.35
N LYS A 156 9.43 5.73 13.78
CA LYS A 156 8.99 5.05 14.99
C LYS A 156 9.17 3.53 14.88
N ALA A 157 8.67 2.91 13.81
CA ALA A 157 8.79 1.46 13.61
C ALA A 157 10.26 1.00 13.52
N VAL A 158 11.14 1.80 12.92
CA VAL A 158 12.59 1.50 12.88
C VAL A 158 13.20 1.54 14.28
N GLN A 159 12.85 2.53 15.10
CA GLN A 159 13.32 2.68 16.48
C GLN A 159 12.81 1.55 17.39
N GLU A 160 11.54 1.18 17.25
CA GLU A 160 10.87 0.15 18.06
C GLU A 160 11.24 -1.28 17.67
N GLY A 161 12.07 -1.48 16.64
CA GLY A 161 12.52 -2.82 16.25
C GLY A 161 11.64 -3.50 15.19
N GLY A 162 10.49 -2.93 14.85
CA GLY A 162 9.54 -3.46 13.89
C GLY A 162 8.13 -2.92 14.12
N LEU A 163 7.12 -3.70 13.73
CA LEU A 163 5.71 -3.39 13.92
C LEU A 163 5.11 -4.11 15.16
N GLU A 164 5.92 -4.35 16.20
CA GLU A 164 5.46 -5.11 17.37
C GLU A 164 4.19 -4.49 17.99
N GLY A 165 3.13 -5.30 18.14
CA GLY A 165 1.82 -4.86 18.62
C GLY A 165 0.84 -4.37 17.53
N GLN A 166 1.23 -4.37 16.26
CA GLN A 166 0.35 -4.05 15.13
C GLN A 166 0.11 -5.28 14.24
N GLU A 167 -1.02 -5.94 14.44
CA GLU A 167 -1.50 -7.02 13.56
C GLU A 167 -1.60 -6.52 12.10
N LEU A 168 -0.84 -7.17 11.19
CA LEU A 168 -0.85 -6.90 9.74
C LEU A 168 -2.03 -7.57 9.02
N GLY A 169 -2.75 -8.46 9.70
CA GLY A 169 -3.78 -9.34 9.12
C GLY A 169 -3.23 -10.26 8.02
N ASP A 170 -4.12 -10.97 7.35
CA ASP A 170 -3.79 -12.08 6.42
C ASP A 170 -3.06 -11.67 5.11
N ALA A 171 -2.81 -10.38 4.88
CA ALA A 171 -2.11 -9.90 3.66
C ALA A 171 -0.66 -9.45 3.92
N ALA A 172 -0.04 -9.93 5.01
CA ALA A 172 1.40 -9.84 5.18
C ALA A 172 2.09 -10.82 4.21
N VAL A 173 2.71 -10.30 3.14
CA VAL A 173 3.54 -11.14 2.24
C VAL A 173 4.87 -11.52 2.90
N TRP A 174 5.29 -10.76 3.92
CA TRP A 174 6.55 -10.95 4.64
C TRP A 174 6.30 -10.76 6.15
N GLY A 175 6.16 -11.86 6.89
CA GLY A 175 5.88 -11.75 8.33
C GLY A 175 5.47 -13.01 9.08
N GLN A 176 5.67 -14.21 8.54
CA GLN A 176 5.58 -15.43 9.34
C GLN A 176 6.99 -15.94 9.62
N ASP A 177 7.54 -15.50 10.75
CA ASP A 177 8.52 -16.26 11.53
C ASP A 177 7.91 -16.49 12.91
#